data_AF-A0A7X2JGR7-F1
#
_entry.id   AF-A0A7X2JGR7-F1
#
_cell.length_a   1.000
_cell.length_b   1.000
_cell.length_c   1.000
_cell.angle_alpha   90.00
_cell.angle_beta   90.00
_cell.angle_gamma   90.00
#
_symmetry.space_group_name_H-M   'P 1'
#
loop_
_entity.id
_entity.type
_entity.pdbx_description
1 polymer ?
#
loop_
_entity_poly.entity_id
_entity_poly.type
_entity_poly.pdbx_seq_one_letter_code
_entity_poly.pdbx_strand_id
1 'polypeptide(L)'
;MAYQAKRNQHYIEQLELVDEAGSIVHTLNVDLDPDEVAENLSKKYVELLRIRAEAQGIDITSPESLTEAYTKLGDAVMAMIESVFGAGNTKIIYEFYGSRYNQILTEVMPFITEIVVPKVRELARENRKNALEKYSRKKKRFSKKKVG
;
A
#
# COMPACT_ATOMS: atom_id res chain seq x y z
N MET A 1 -40.66 5.75 0.63
CA MET A 1 -39.53 5.15 1.38
C MET A 1 -38.23 5.60 0.72
N ALA A 2 -37.29 6.17 1.48
CA ALA A 2 -36.01 6.64 0.94
C ALA A 2 -35.02 5.48 0.77
N TYR A 3 -34.23 5.51 -0.30
CA TYR A 3 -33.13 4.57 -0.50
C TYR A 3 -31.97 4.90 0.44
N GLN A 4 -31.53 3.93 1.24
CA GLN A 4 -30.38 4.10 2.15
C GLN A 4 -29.14 3.42 1.57
N ALA A 5 -28.09 4.21 1.32
CA ALA A 5 -26.75 3.72 1.02
C ALA A 5 -25.89 3.76 2.29
N LYS A 6 -25.05 2.76 2.50
CA LYS A 6 -24.14 2.67 3.66
C LYS A 6 -22.71 2.95 3.20
N ARG A 7 -21.97 3.77 3.95
CA ARG A 7 -20.52 3.98 3.74
C ARG A 7 -19.76 2.69 4.04
N ASN A 8 -18.71 2.41 3.27
CA ASN A 8 -17.83 1.27 3.55
C ASN A 8 -17.01 1.51 4.82
N GLN A 9 -16.61 0.43 5.46
CA GLN A 9 -15.73 0.46 6.62
C GLN A 9 -14.31 0.73 6.15
N HIS A 10 -13.69 1.79 6.66
CA HIS A 10 -12.26 2.06 6.46
C HIS A 10 -11.47 1.11 7.37
N TYR A 11 -10.39 0.55 6.84
CA TYR A 11 -9.46 -0.29 7.59
C TYR A 11 -8.21 0.53 7.86
N ILE A 12 -7.90 0.73 9.13
CA ILE A 12 -6.75 1.53 9.55
C ILE A 12 -5.72 0.59 10.14
N GLU A 13 -4.52 0.61 9.57
CA GLU A 13 -3.33 -0.01 10.18
C GLU A 13 -2.46 1.07 10.81
N GLN A 14 -1.63 0.68 11.77
CA GLN A 14 -0.74 1.59 12.48
C GLN A 14 0.72 1.17 12.35
N LEU A 15 1.57 2.14 12.06
CA LEU A 15 3.02 2.00 12.20
C LEU A 15 3.48 2.88 13.37
N GLU A 16 4.09 2.26 14.38
CA GLU A 16 4.72 2.97 15.49
C GLU A 16 6.21 3.12 15.22
N LEU A 17 6.71 4.36 15.27
CA LEU A 17 8.13 4.65 15.23
C LEU A 17 8.65 4.73 16.66
N VAL A 18 9.56 3.83 16.99
CA VAL A 18 10.08 3.62 18.34
C VAL A 18 11.55 4.02 18.38
N ASP A 19 11.93 4.82 19.37
CA ASP A 19 13.32 5.25 19.55
C ASP A 19 14.21 4.14 20.13
N GLU A 20 15.51 4.44 20.27
CA GLU A 20 16.51 3.53 20.82
C GLU A 20 16.22 3.12 22.28
N ALA A 21 15.43 3.92 23.01
CA ALA A 21 15.02 3.63 24.39
C ALA A 21 13.75 2.77 24.46
N GLY A 22 13.15 2.42 23.31
CA GLY A 22 11.91 1.64 23.25
C GLY A 22 10.64 2.48 23.43
N SER A 23 10.75 3.82 23.39
CA SER A 23 9.60 4.73 23.52
C SER A 23 8.97 5.03 22.16
N ILE A 24 7.64 4.98 22.09
CA ILE A 24 6.89 5.35 20.88
C ILE A 24 6.99 6.86 20.69
N VAL A 25 7.60 7.30 19.61
CA VAL A 25 7.75 8.72 19.24
C VAL A 25 6.62 9.17 18.31
N HIS A 26 6.22 8.30 17.37
CA HIS A 26 5.13 8.57 16.44
C HIS A 26 4.26 7.35 16.23
N THR A 27 2.94 7.55 16.15
CA THR A 27 1.98 6.54 15.68
C THR A 27 1.36 7.04 14.38
N LEU A 28 1.64 6.36 13.28
CA LEU A 28 1.20 6.73 11.94
C LEU A 28 0.04 5.85 11.52
N ASN A 29 -1.13 6.47 11.31
CA ASN A 29 -2.32 5.78 10.81
C ASN A 29 -2.28 5.67 9.28
N VAL A 30 -2.54 4.48 8.76
CA VAL A 30 -2.60 4.16 7.34
C VAL A 30 -4.01 3.72 7.00
N ASP A 31 -4.73 4.53 6.22
CA ASP A 31 -6.07 4.18 5.72
C ASP A 31 -5.92 3.27 4.50
N LEU A 32 -6.32 2.02 4.66
CA LEU A 32 -6.31 1.01 3.61
C LEU A 32 -7.60 1.07 2.79
N ASP A 33 -7.89 2.20 2.15
CA ASP A 33 -9.01 2.30 1.22
C ASP A 33 -8.75 1.39 0.01
N PRO A 34 -9.50 0.28 -0.14
CA PRO A 34 -9.22 -0.74 -1.15
C PRO A 34 -9.48 -0.28 -2.59
N ASP A 35 -10.17 0.83 -2.82
CA ASP A 35 -10.45 1.28 -4.19
C ASP A 35 -9.31 2.15 -4.75
N GLU A 36 -8.75 3.07 -3.95
CA GLU A 36 -7.66 3.96 -4.38
C GLU A 36 -6.26 3.40 -4.06
N VAL A 37 -6.07 2.88 -2.85
CA VAL A 37 -4.76 2.40 -2.38
C VAL A 37 -4.37 1.10 -3.09
N ALA A 38 -5.34 0.22 -3.39
CA ALA A 38 -5.02 -1.09 -3.97
C ALA A 38 -4.43 -1.04 -5.36
N GLU A 39 -4.96 -0.20 -6.24
CA GLU A 39 -4.48 -0.13 -7.62
C GLU A 39 -3.10 0.53 -7.67
N ASN A 40 -2.93 1.66 -6.96
CA ASN A 40 -1.68 2.40 -6.93
C ASN A 40 -0.56 1.60 -6.26
N LEU A 41 -0.85 1.00 -5.10
CA LEU A 41 0.12 0.19 -4.36
C LEU A 41 0.53 -1.08 -5.13
N SER A 42 -0.41 -1.73 -5.82
CA SER A 42 -0.09 -2.93 -6.61
C SER A 42 0.85 -2.61 -7.77
N LYS A 43 0.62 -1.49 -8.48
CA LYS A 43 1.51 -1.05 -9.58
C LYS A 43 2.92 -0.73 -9.06
N LYS A 44 3.01 0.08 -8.01
CA LYS A 44 4.28 0.46 -7.37
C LYS A 44 5.02 -0.77 -6.80
N TYR A 45 4.29 -1.77 -6.30
CA TYR A 45 4.89 -3.02 -5.81
C TYR A 45 5.47 -3.87 -6.94
N VAL A 46 4.76 -4.00 -8.06
CA VAL A 46 5.30 -4.69 -9.24
C VAL A 46 6.52 -3.95 -9.80
N GLU A 47 6.49 -2.62 -9.84
CA GLU A 47 7.61 -1.79 -10.26
C GLU A 47 8.84 -1.97 -9.35
N LEU A 48 8.65 -1.95 -8.02
CA LEU A 48 9.72 -2.21 -7.06
C LEU A 48 10.34 -3.60 -7.26
N LEU A 49 9.52 -4.63 -7.47
CA LEU A 49 10.01 -5.99 -7.74
C LEU A 49 10.81 -6.06 -9.04
N ARG A 50 10.38 -5.32 -10.07
CA ARG A 50 11.08 -5.22 -11.35
C ARG A 50 12.43 -4.52 -11.19
N ILE A 51 12.47 -3.36 -10.55
CA ILE A 51 13.71 -2.61 -10.29
C ILE A 51 14.69 -3.45 -9.48
N ARG A 52 14.20 -4.18 -8.48
CA ARG A 52 15.02 -5.11 -7.69
C ARG A 52 15.62 -6.22 -8.56
N ALA A 53 14.85 -6.81 -9.46
CA ALA A 53 15.34 -7.86 -10.36
C ALA A 53 16.37 -7.30 -11.36
N GLU A 54 16.14 -6.09 -11.89
CA GLU A 54 17.10 -5.39 -12.76
C GLU A 54 18.40 -5.11 -12.01
N ALA A 55 18.32 -4.63 -10.76
CA ALA A 55 19.49 -4.34 -9.92
C ALA A 55 20.36 -5.58 -9.60
N GLN A 56 19.76 -6.78 -9.57
CA GLN A 56 20.50 -8.03 -9.38
C GLN A 56 21.36 -8.42 -10.59
N GLY A 57 21.06 -7.90 -11.77
CA GLY A 57 21.79 -8.18 -13.02
C GLY A 57 22.85 -7.13 -13.38
N ILE A 58 23.09 -6.14 -12.52
CA ILE A 58 23.99 -5.02 -12.82
C ILE A 58 25.45 -5.39 -12.58
N ASP A 59 26.30 -4.94 -13.49
CA ASP A 59 27.75 -5.02 -13.32
C ASP A 59 28.20 -4.11 -12.16
N ILE A 60 28.51 -4.73 -11.02
CA ILE A 60 28.98 -4.07 -9.81
C ILE A 60 30.37 -3.42 -9.98
N THR A 61 31.08 -3.70 -11.07
CA THR A 61 32.38 -3.09 -11.38
C THR A 61 32.25 -1.74 -12.09
N SER A 62 31.06 -1.39 -12.58
CA SER A 62 30.73 -0.09 -13.15
C SER A 62 30.11 0.83 -12.08
N PRO A 63 30.82 1.87 -11.60
CA PRO A 63 30.32 2.77 -10.57
C PRO A 63 29.07 3.55 -11.02
N GLU A 64 28.98 3.89 -12.31
CA GLU A 64 27.85 4.63 -12.89
C GLU A 64 26.58 3.77 -12.89
N SER A 65 26.68 2.53 -13.37
CA SER A 65 25.56 1.59 -13.41
C SER A 65 25.07 1.24 -12.00
N LEU A 66 25.99 1.11 -11.04
CA LEU A 66 25.67 0.88 -9.65
C LEU A 66 24.93 2.07 -9.02
N THR A 67 25.39 3.30 -9.28
CA THR A 67 24.78 4.53 -8.75
C THR A 67 23.36 4.73 -9.30
N GLU A 68 23.17 4.50 -10.60
CA GLU A 68 21.85 4.60 -11.25
C GLU A 68 20.86 3.59 -10.64
N ALA A 69 21.30 2.37 -10.39
CA ALA A 69 20.49 1.32 -9.78
C ALA A 69 19.98 1.70 -8.38
N TYR A 70 20.90 2.17 -7.53
CA TYR A 70 20.58 2.58 -6.17
C TYR A 70 19.63 3.78 -6.16
N THR A 71 19.80 4.72 -7.09
CA THR A 71 18.92 5.88 -7.22
C THR A 71 17.51 5.46 -7.59
N LYS A 72 17.35 4.64 -8.65
CA LYS A 72 16.04 4.10 -9.05
C LYS A 72 15.36 3.30 -7.95
N LEU A 73 16.12 2.50 -7.21
CA LEU A 73 15.59 1.73 -6.08
C LEU A 73 15.12 2.65 -4.95
N GLY A 74 15.92 3.67 -4.61
CA GLY A 74 15.56 4.67 -3.60
C GLY A 74 14.29 5.42 -3.96
N ASP A 75 14.17 5.87 -5.21
CA ASP A 75 12.99 6.57 -5.72
C ASP A 75 11.73 5.71 -5.66
N ALA A 76 11.83 4.44 -6.09
CA ALA A 76 10.70 3.51 -6.06
C ALA A 76 10.24 3.20 -4.62
N VAL A 77 11.18 3.08 -3.69
CA VAL A 77 10.89 2.87 -2.26
C VAL A 77 10.18 4.09 -1.68
N MET A 78 10.69 5.30 -1.91
CA MET A 78 10.06 6.52 -1.43
C MET A 78 8.67 6.72 -2.03
N ALA A 79 8.51 6.46 -3.34
CA ALA A 79 7.21 6.52 -3.99
C ALA A 79 6.21 5.51 -3.42
N MET A 80 6.68 4.33 -2.97
CA MET A 80 5.84 3.34 -2.30
C MET A 80 5.44 3.80 -0.90
N ILE A 81 6.39 4.28 -0.10
CA ILE A 81 6.13 4.80 1.25
C ILE A 81 5.10 5.94 1.16
N GLU A 82 5.30 6.90 0.26
CA GLU A 82 4.35 8.00 0.05
C GLU A 82 2.97 7.51 -0.42
N SER A 83 2.92 6.43 -1.20
CA SER A 83 1.63 5.84 -1.61
C SER A 83 0.82 5.28 -0.45
N VAL A 84 1.50 4.80 0.59
CA VAL A 84 0.87 4.14 1.74
C VAL A 84 0.57 5.16 2.83
N PHE A 85 1.56 5.99 3.14
CA PHE A 85 1.52 6.89 4.28
C PHE A 85 1.02 8.30 3.90
N GLY A 86 1.03 8.66 2.61
CA GLY A 86 0.85 10.03 2.16
C GLY A 86 2.06 10.91 2.45
N ALA A 87 2.10 12.10 1.85
CA ALA A 87 3.25 13.00 1.95
C ALA A 87 3.59 13.41 3.40
N GLY A 88 2.58 13.67 4.23
CA GLY A 88 2.75 14.11 5.62
C GLY A 88 3.46 13.08 6.49
N ASN A 89 2.93 11.86 6.55
CA ASN A 89 3.53 10.78 7.33
C ASN A 89 4.86 10.31 6.74
N THR A 90 5.03 10.36 5.42
CA THR A 90 6.32 10.06 4.76
C THR A 90 7.41 11.01 5.22
N LYS A 91 7.10 12.31 5.34
CA LYS A 91 8.03 13.29 5.89
C LYS A 91 8.41 12.98 7.34
N ILE A 92 7.44 12.59 8.17
CA ILE A 92 7.71 12.17 9.57
C ILE A 92 8.67 10.98 9.61
N ILE A 93 8.42 9.95 8.80
CA ILE A 93 9.30 8.77 8.70
C ILE A 93 10.71 9.20 8.29
N TYR A 94 10.82 10.05 7.27
CA TYR A 94 12.10 10.52 6.74
C TYR A 94 12.90 11.34 7.78
N GLU A 95 12.22 12.21 8.53
CA GLU A 95 12.81 13.02 9.59
C GLU A 95 13.21 12.17 10.79
N PHE A 96 12.38 11.21 11.20
CA PHE A 96 12.63 10.29 12.32
C PHE A 96 13.93 9.50 12.14
N TYR A 97 14.14 8.94 10.95
CA TYR A 97 15.37 8.21 10.63
C TYR A 97 16.53 9.11 10.19
N GLY A 98 16.38 10.44 10.24
CA GLY A 98 17.45 11.39 9.92
C GLY A 98 18.00 11.22 8.50
N SER A 99 17.13 11.04 7.49
CA SER A 99 17.53 10.79 6.09
C SER A 99 18.32 9.49 5.86
N ARG A 100 18.37 8.56 6.82
CA ARG A 100 19.04 7.26 6.65
C ARG A 100 18.16 6.29 5.88
N TYR A 101 18.18 6.39 4.56
CA TYR A 101 17.38 5.57 3.63
C TYR A 101 17.46 4.06 3.91
N ASN A 102 18.63 3.53 4.25
CA ASN A 102 18.78 2.09 4.55
C ASN A 102 17.99 1.65 5.79
N GLN A 103 17.87 2.50 6.82
CA GLN A 103 17.06 2.18 8.00
C GLN A 103 15.57 2.24 7.65
N ILE A 104 15.14 3.26 6.91
CA ILE A 104 13.76 3.34 6.42
C ILE A 104 13.42 2.08 5.61
N LEU A 105 14.31 1.67 4.70
CA LEU A 105 14.13 0.47 3.89
C LEU A 105 13.99 -0.79 4.76
N THR A 106 14.81 -0.93 5.80
CA THR A 106 14.85 -2.15 6.62
C THR A 106 13.68 -2.22 7.60
N GLU A 107 13.28 -1.08 8.19
CA GLU A 107 12.30 -1.02 9.27
C GLU A 107 10.87 -0.75 8.78
N VAL A 108 10.69 0.04 7.71
CA VAL A 108 9.36 0.47 7.24
C VAL A 108 8.84 -0.44 6.12
N MET A 109 9.71 -0.95 5.24
CA MET A 109 9.25 -1.78 4.13
C MET A 109 8.56 -3.07 4.56
N PRO A 110 9.01 -3.81 5.62
CA PRO A 110 8.30 -5.01 6.06
C PRO A 110 6.84 -4.73 6.40
N PHE A 111 6.54 -3.61 7.08
CA PHE A 111 5.16 -3.20 7.33
C PHE A 111 4.36 -3.05 6.02
N ILE A 112 4.93 -2.41 5.00
CA ILE A 112 4.26 -2.27 3.71
C ILE A 112 4.06 -3.63 3.02
N THR A 113 5.11 -4.45 2.94
CA THR A 113 5.09 -5.67 2.12
C THR A 113 4.38 -6.84 2.81
N GLU A 114 4.41 -6.90 4.14
CA GLU A 114 3.89 -8.01 4.93
C GLU A 114 2.51 -7.73 5.54
N ILE A 115 2.14 -6.46 5.75
CA ILE A 115 0.87 -6.08 6.37
C ILE A 115 -0.03 -5.35 5.37
N VAL A 116 0.41 -4.20 4.86
CA VAL A 116 -0.41 -3.33 4.01
C VAL A 116 -0.77 -4.01 2.69
N VAL A 117 0.21 -4.49 1.93
CA VAL A 117 -0.02 -5.10 0.61
C VAL A 117 -0.96 -6.31 0.69
N PRO A 118 -0.75 -7.30 1.59
CA PRO A 118 -1.68 -8.42 1.73
C PRO A 118 -3.07 -7.98 2.13
N LYS A 119 -3.21 -7.04 3.08
CA LYS A 119 -4.51 -6.60 3.58
C LYS A 119 -5.31 -5.87 2.51
N VAL A 120 -4.68 -4.96 1.79
CA VAL A 120 -5.31 -4.22 0.68
C VAL A 120 -5.80 -5.18 -0.41
N ARG A 121 -5.03 -6.22 -0.75
CA ARG A 121 -5.46 -7.27 -1.70
C ARG A 121 -6.65 -8.07 -1.20
N GLU A 122 -6.68 -8.41 0.09
CA GLU A 122 -7.83 -9.08 0.71
C GLU A 122 -9.09 -8.22 0.59
N LEU A 123 -9.02 -6.95 1.01
CA LEU A 123 -10.14 -6.02 0.98
C LEU A 123 -10.67 -5.79 -0.44
N ALA A 124 -9.79 -5.61 -1.42
CA ALA A 124 -10.18 -5.47 -2.82
C ALA A 124 -10.91 -6.72 -3.34
N ARG A 125 -10.48 -7.92 -2.94
CA ARG A 125 -11.16 -9.18 -3.29
C ARG A 125 -12.55 -9.28 -2.67
N GLU A 126 -12.68 -8.92 -1.39
CA GLU A 126 -13.97 -8.92 -0.68
C GLU A 126 -14.96 -7.92 -1.26
N ASN A 127 -14.50 -6.71 -1.57
CA ASN A 127 -15.33 -5.67 -2.17
C ASN A 127 -15.88 -6.09 -3.54
N ARG A 128 -15.03 -6.67 -4.40
CA ARG A 128 -15.48 -7.20 -5.70
C ARG A 128 -16.53 -8.29 -5.54
N LYS A 129 -16.33 -9.23 -4.60
CA LYS A 129 -17.31 -10.28 -4.29
C LYS A 129 -18.65 -9.68 -3.81
N ASN A 130 -18.60 -8.76 -2.86
CA ASN A 130 -19.78 -8.10 -2.30
C ASN A 130 -20.57 -7.31 -3.36
N ALA A 131 -19.88 -6.61 -4.27
CA ALA A 131 -20.51 -5.89 -5.38
C ALA A 131 -21.24 -6.85 -6.33
N LEU A 132 -20.59 -7.95 -6.74
CA LEU A 132 -21.17 -8.97 -7.60
C LEU A 132 -22.36 -9.68 -6.96
N GLU A 133 -22.31 -9.96 -5.65
CA GLU A 133 -23.43 -10.57 -4.93
C GLU A 133 -24.64 -9.64 -4.84
N LYS A 134 -24.43 -8.37 -4.48
CA LYS A 134 -25.50 -7.36 -4.42
C LYS A 134 -26.16 -7.17 -5.80
N TYR A 135 -25.38 -7.17 -6.87
CA TYR A 135 -25.89 -7.06 -8.24
C TYR A 135 -26.69 -8.31 -8.67
N SER A 136 -26.13 -9.49 -8.45
CA SER A 136 -26.77 -10.79 -8.75
C SER A 136 -28.10 -11.00 -8.01
N ARG A 137 -28.19 -10.60 -6.73
CA ARG A 137 -29.42 -10.68 -5.92
C ARG A 137 -30.50 -9.72 -6.44
N LYS A 138 -30.13 -8.53 -6.90
CA LYS A 138 -31.08 -7.60 -7.56
C LYS A 138 -31.63 -8.22 -8.85
N LYS A 139 -30.78 -8.81 -9.71
CA LYS A 139 -31.19 -9.43 -10.98
C LYS A 139 -32.22 -10.57 -10.80
N LYS A 140 -32.05 -11.45 -9.80
CA LYS A 140 -33.02 -12.52 -9.47
C LYS A 140 -34.37 -12.00 -8.96
N ARG A 141 -34.39 -10.87 -8.24
CA ARG A 141 -35.65 -10.23 -7.77
C ARG A 141 -36.44 -9.60 -8.92
N PHE A 142 -35.76 -9.02 -9.91
CA PHE A 142 -36.42 -8.46 -11.09
C PHE A 142 -36.94 -9.54 -12.05
N SER A 143 -36.26 -10.69 -12.18
CA SER A 143 -36.75 -11.78 -13.04
C SER A 143 -37.99 -12.49 -12.46
N LYS A 144 -38.10 -12.63 -11.14
CA LYS A 144 -39.30 -13.20 -10.49
C LYS A 144 -40.54 -12.30 -10.54
N LYS A 145 -40.39 -10.99 -10.77
CA LYS A 145 -41.52 -10.04 -10.85
C LYS A 145 -42.13 -9.90 -12.24
N LYS A 146 -41.51 -10.47 -13.28
CA LYS A 146 -42.03 -10.46 -14.67
C LYS A 146 -42.80 -11.73 -15.03
N VAL A 147 -42.95 -12.67 -14.09
CA VAL A 147 -43.76 -13.89 -14.24
C VAL A 147 -44.74 -13.89 -13.07
N GLY A 148 -45.83 -13.16 -13.22
CA GLY A 148 -46.88 -12.96 -12.22
C GLY A 148 -47.96 -12.06 -12.77
#